data_AF-A0A965E3V7-F1
#
_entry.id   AF-A0A965E3V7-F1
#
_cell.length_a   1.000
_cell.length_b   1.000
_cell.length_c   1.000
_cell.angle_alpha   90.00
_cell.angle_beta   90.00
_cell.angle_gamma   90.00
#
_symmetry.space_group_name_H-M   'P 1'
#
loop_
_entity.id
_entity.type
_entity.pdbx_description
1 polymer ?
#
loop_
_entity_poly.entity_id
_entity_poly.type
_entity_poly.pdbx_seq_one_letter_code
_entity_poly.pdbx_strand_id
1 'polypeptide(L)'
;DLTPHPATRELAWVHRPVAVTFAPGSAAAFVVHNRRSHCSLSDLRGVAVLLVAGEPMHEETLEISLAPLQHETHEFSTALQAAIAAAPATATMTMQFRWTHRADTAYAPAGHLVAWDELLLRASETKDLPPPLGADTKVIADTNVSADPQPADAIFTSMVRLALMRAPIDNDGYKLMPGFGEANRIGGRALARWQRQGILADTIPAGIQHVQQRQVHDDGSVTYQHRVVVPDSLAHLPRIGVRFALPSEFAHVRWFGRGPHENYPDRNSGAMRDVWAREPDELPYLVPQEFGLRTDCEWIELVAPHSRVRIDALSPATLHFSAVHHTRCDWLHQTRA
;
A
#
# COMPACT_ATOMS: atom_id res chain seq x y z
N ASP A 1 16.95 4.22 -21.36
CA ASP A 1 16.38 2.91 -21.76
C ASP A 1 14.85 2.95 -21.93
N LEU A 2 14.17 4.07 -21.59
CA LEU A 2 12.71 4.21 -21.65
C LEU A 2 11.95 3.34 -20.63
N THR A 3 12.64 2.81 -19.62
CA THR A 3 11.99 2.10 -18.52
C THR A 3 11.10 3.08 -17.75
N PRO A 4 9.79 2.83 -17.63
CA PRO A 4 8.88 3.78 -16.99
C PRO A 4 9.08 3.80 -15.47
N HIS A 5 9.13 5.01 -14.90
CA HIS A 5 9.06 5.17 -13.45
C HIS A 5 7.64 4.89 -12.93
N PRO A 6 7.47 4.52 -11.64
CA PRO A 6 6.16 4.24 -11.05
C PRO A 6 5.14 5.39 -11.24
N ALA A 7 5.59 6.64 -11.26
CA ALA A 7 4.75 7.81 -11.51
C ALA A 7 4.00 7.76 -12.86
N THR A 8 4.53 7.07 -13.87
CA THR A 8 3.88 6.91 -15.18
C THR A 8 2.56 6.13 -15.05
N ARG A 9 2.42 5.24 -14.05
CA ARG A 9 1.16 4.54 -13.79
C ARG A 9 0.08 5.47 -13.26
N GLU A 10 0.44 6.39 -12.36
CA GLU A 10 -0.50 7.42 -11.89
C GLU A 10 -0.90 8.34 -13.05
N LEU A 11 0.05 8.73 -13.90
CA LEU A 11 -0.24 9.56 -15.08
C LEU A 11 -1.25 8.88 -16.02
N ALA A 12 -1.07 7.58 -16.30
CA ALA A 12 -1.99 6.80 -17.11
C ALA A 12 -3.38 6.73 -16.47
N TRP A 13 -3.47 6.56 -15.15
CA TRP A 13 -4.75 6.56 -14.44
C TRP A 13 -5.45 7.93 -14.50
N VAL A 14 -4.73 9.04 -14.31
CA VAL A 14 -5.31 10.40 -14.39
C VAL A 14 -5.89 10.69 -15.78
N HIS A 15 -5.23 10.19 -16.83
CA HIS A 15 -5.61 10.39 -18.23
C HIS A 15 -6.47 9.26 -18.81
N ARG A 16 -6.92 8.32 -17.98
CA ARG A 16 -7.69 7.17 -18.45
C ARG A 16 -8.91 7.59 -19.28
N PRO A 17 -9.21 6.90 -20.40
CA PRO A 17 -10.30 7.25 -21.31
C PRO A 17 -11.69 6.92 -20.77
N VAL A 18 -11.78 6.06 -19.76
CA VAL A 18 -13.04 5.67 -19.10
C VAL A 18 -12.86 5.84 -17.60
N ALA A 19 -13.79 6.51 -16.94
CA ALA A 19 -13.81 6.60 -15.49
C ALA A 19 -15.06 5.95 -14.92
N VAL A 20 -14.93 5.32 -13.76
CA VAL A 20 -16.06 4.77 -13.00
C VAL A 20 -16.12 5.41 -11.62
N THR A 21 -17.31 5.86 -11.22
CA THR A 21 -17.58 6.45 -9.90
C THR A 21 -18.83 5.82 -9.29
N PHE A 22 -19.05 5.99 -7.99
CA PHE A 22 -20.37 5.71 -7.41
C PHE A 22 -21.44 6.61 -8.04
N ALA A 23 -22.66 6.09 -8.13
CA ALA A 23 -23.83 6.91 -8.48
C ALA A 23 -24.18 7.84 -7.32
N PRO A 24 -24.50 9.12 -7.59
CA PRO A 24 -24.92 10.05 -6.54
C PRO A 24 -26.12 9.50 -5.75
N GLY A 25 -25.96 9.34 -4.44
CA GLY A 25 -27.04 8.88 -3.56
C GLY A 25 -27.31 7.36 -3.56
N SER A 26 -26.50 6.54 -4.24
CA SER A 26 -26.62 5.08 -4.22
C SER A 26 -25.27 4.40 -4.02
N ALA A 27 -25.19 3.51 -3.02
CA ALA A 27 -24.06 2.61 -2.82
C ALA A 27 -24.18 1.31 -3.64
N ALA A 28 -25.32 1.11 -4.32
CA ALA A 28 -25.63 -0.08 -5.12
C ALA A 28 -25.57 0.18 -6.63
N ALA A 29 -25.09 1.35 -7.04
CA ALA A 29 -24.99 1.75 -8.43
C ALA A 29 -23.70 2.53 -8.70
N PHE A 30 -23.27 2.49 -9.96
CA PHE A 30 -22.07 3.15 -10.44
C PHE A 30 -22.37 3.92 -11.72
N VAL A 31 -21.52 4.91 -12.02
CA VAL A 31 -21.59 5.72 -13.25
C VAL A 31 -20.35 5.44 -14.07
N VAL A 32 -20.55 5.07 -15.33
CA VAL A 32 -19.47 4.94 -16.31
C VAL A 32 -19.42 6.24 -17.12
N HIS A 33 -18.25 6.86 -17.16
CA HIS A 33 -17.98 8.11 -17.88
C HIS A 33 -17.08 7.82 -19.08
N ASN A 34 -17.55 8.11 -20.29
CA ASN A 34 -16.69 8.13 -21.46
C ASN A 34 -15.96 9.48 -21.53
N ARG A 35 -14.67 9.50 -21.20
CA ARG A 35 -13.84 10.72 -21.21
C ARG A 35 -13.23 11.01 -22.59
N ARG A 36 -13.55 10.20 -23.61
CA ARG A 36 -13.06 10.39 -24.98
C ARG A 36 -13.92 11.39 -25.72
N SER A 37 -13.27 12.26 -26.48
CA SER A 37 -13.93 13.34 -27.24
C SER A 37 -14.56 12.89 -28.56
N HIS A 38 -14.09 11.77 -29.14
CA HIS A 38 -14.44 11.40 -30.53
C HIS A 38 -14.83 9.92 -30.72
N CYS A 39 -14.58 9.05 -29.73
CA CYS A 39 -14.86 7.62 -29.85
C CYS A 39 -15.88 7.17 -28.80
N SER A 40 -16.82 6.32 -29.20
CA SER A 40 -17.69 5.58 -28.27
C SER A 40 -16.90 4.54 -27.48
N LEU A 41 -17.55 3.86 -26.51
CA LEU A 41 -16.97 2.75 -25.75
C LEU A 41 -16.95 1.39 -26.46
N SER A 42 -17.47 1.28 -27.67
CA SER A 42 -17.65 0.00 -28.38
C SER A 42 -16.36 -0.73 -28.75
N ASP A 43 -15.23 -0.03 -28.81
CA ASP A 43 -13.90 -0.61 -29.07
C ASP A 43 -13.23 -1.19 -27.80
N LEU A 44 -13.83 -0.98 -26.63
CA LEU A 44 -13.33 -1.47 -25.35
C LEU A 44 -14.21 -2.57 -24.78
N ARG A 45 -13.59 -3.51 -24.08
CA ARG A 45 -14.24 -4.52 -23.24
C ARG A 45 -14.09 -4.10 -21.79
N GLY A 46 -15.22 -3.86 -21.12
CA GLY A 46 -15.28 -3.62 -19.69
C GLY A 46 -15.48 -4.92 -18.92
N VAL A 47 -14.78 -5.08 -17.79
CA VAL A 47 -14.99 -6.16 -16.83
C VAL A 47 -15.05 -5.55 -15.44
N ALA A 48 -15.97 -6.04 -14.63
CA ALA A 48 -16.15 -5.62 -13.26
C ALA A 48 -15.99 -6.83 -12.33
N VAL A 49 -15.16 -6.71 -11.30
CA VAL A 49 -14.80 -7.80 -10.39
C VAL A 49 -15.01 -7.36 -8.94
N LEU A 50 -15.81 -8.12 -8.20
CA LEU A 50 -15.94 -7.98 -6.75
C LEU A 50 -14.81 -8.76 -6.09
N LEU A 51 -13.97 -8.06 -5.33
CA LEU A 51 -12.98 -8.66 -4.43
C LEU A 51 -13.48 -8.57 -2.98
N VAL A 52 -13.40 -9.69 -2.26
CA VAL A 52 -13.68 -9.78 -0.82
C VAL A 52 -12.40 -10.25 -0.13
N ALA A 53 -11.82 -9.38 0.71
CA ALA A 53 -10.50 -9.60 1.33
C ALA A 53 -9.38 -9.96 0.31
N GLY A 54 -9.51 -9.44 -0.92
CA GLY A 54 -8.57 -9.70 -2.03
C GLY A 54 -8.89 -10.92 -2.88
N GLU A 55 -9.90 -11.72 -2.53
CA GLU A 55 -10.31 -12.88 -3.32
C GLU A 55 -11.46 -12.51 -4.29
N PRO A 56 -11.40 -12.89 -5.58
CA PRO A 56 -12.45 -12.62 -6.55
C PRO A 56 -13.69 -13.48 -6.26
N MET A 57 -14.79 -12.81 -5.93
CA MET A 57 -16.06 -13.47 -5.57
C MET A 57 -17.12 -13.41 -6.66
N HIS A 58 -17.06 -12.40 -7.52
CA HIS A 58 -17.97 -12.23 -8.65
C HIS A 58 -17.25 -11.49 -9.77
N GLU A 59 -17.50 -11.89 -11.00
CA GLU A 59 -17.00 -11.21 -12.20
C GLU A 59 -18.14 -11.11 -13.21
N GLU A 60 -18.27 -9.93 -13.82
CA GLU A 60 -19.22 -9.71 -14.91
C GLU A 60 -18.61 -8.83 -16.01
N THR A 61 -19.02 -9.09 -17.24
CA THR A 61 -18.64 -8.28 -18.40
C THR A 61 -19.60 -7.10 -18.54
N LEU A 62 -19.05 -5.91 -18.80
CA LEU A 62 -19.80 -4.68 -19.02
C LEU A 62 -19.94 -4.43 -20.53
N GLU A 63 -21.12 -4.71 -21.08
CA GLU A 63 -21.45 -4.40 -22.47
C GLU A 63 -22.05 -3.00 -22.59
N ILE A 64 -21.18 -1.99 -22.52
CA ILE A 64 -21.56 -0.57 -22.52
C ILE A 64 -21.06 0.09 -23.80
N SER A 65 -21.97 0.64 -24.60
CA SER A 65 -21.66 1.42 -25.81
C SER A 65 -22.09 2.87 -25.63
N LEU A 66 -21.26 3.64 -24.94
CA LEU A 66 -21.53 5.01 -24.58
C LEU A 66 -20.89 6.00 -25.57
N ALA A 67 -21.64 7.00 -26.02
CA ALA A 67 -21.15 8.03 -26.95
C ALA A 67 -20.04 8.90 -26.32
N PRO A 68 -19.23 9.62 -27.13
CA PRO A 68 -18.18 10.49 -26.62
C PRO A 68 -18.68 11.52 -25.60
N LEU A 69 -17.91 11.75 -24.53
CA LEU A 69 -18.19 12.72 -23.46
C LEU A 69 -19.53 12.51 -22.73
N GLN A 70 -20.14 11.34 -22.85
CA GLN A 70 -21.36 10.98 -22.12
C GLN A 70 -21.05 10.16 -20.86
N HIS A 71 -22.05 10.01 -20.00
CA HIS A 71 -22.04 9.12 -18.85
C HIS A 71 -23.36 8.34 -18.75
N GLU A 72 -23.32 7.16 -18.13
CA GLU A 72 -24.50 6.32 -17.89
C GLU A 72 -24.43 5.69 -16.50
N THR A 73 -25.58 5.61 -15.82
CA THR A 73 -25.72 4.99 -14.49
C THR A 73 -26.16 3.54 -14.65
N HIS A 74 -25.50 2.64 -13.92
CA HIS A 74 -25.80 1.22 -13.89
C HIS A 74 -26.00 0.76 -12.44
N GLU A 75 -27.09 0.05 -12.20
CA GLU A 75 -27.31 -0.67 -10.94
C GLU A 75 -26.44 -1.94 -10.91
N PHE A 76 -26.01 -2.35 -9.71
CA PHE A 76 -25.37 -3.64 -9.52
C PHE A 76 -26.31 -4.77 -9.91
N SER A 77 -25.80 -5.77 -10.62
CA SER A 77 -26.60 -6.94 -11.00
C SER A 77 -27.12 -7.69 -9.77
N THR A 78 -28.23 -8.44 -9.91
CA THR A 78 -28.77 -9.24 -8.79
C THR A 78 -27.75 -10.24 -8.26
N ALA A 79 -26.92 -10.81 -9.13
CA ALA A 79 -25.84 -11.71 -8.74
C ALA A 79 -24.76 -10.99 -7.91
N LEU A 80 -24.35 -9.79 -8.34
CA LEU A 80 -23.40 -8.95 -7.60
C LEU A 80 -23.97 -8.54 -6.24
N GLN A 81 -25.23 -8.11 -6.17
CA GLN A 81 -25.90 -7.76 -4.90
C GLN A 81 -25.94 -8.96 -3.94
N ALA A 82 -26.22 -10.17 -4.44
CA ALA A 82 -26.21 -11.39 -3.64
C ALA A 82 -24.79 -11.72 -3.13
N ALA A 83 -23.77 -11.58 -3.98
CA ALA A 83 -22.37 -11.79 -3.59
C ALA A 83 -21.92 -10.78 -2.52
N ILE A 84 -22.38 -9.53 -2.63
CA ILE A 84 -22.14 -8.49 -1.62
C ILE A 84 -22.77 -8.87 -0.29
N ALA A 85 -24.03 -9.32 -0.30
CA ALA A 85 -24.75 -9.71 0.91
C ALA A 85 -24.17 -10.96 1.60
N ALA A 86 -23.57 -11.87 0.83
CA ALA A 86 -22.95 -13.09 1.34
C ALA A 86 -21.54 -12.87 1.95
N ALA A 87 -20.91 -11.72 1.70
CA ALA A 87 -19.54 -11.45 2.16
C ALA A 87 -19.47 -11.31 3.70
N PRO A 88 -18.41 -11.84 4.36
CA PRO A 88 -18.26 -11.74 5.82
C PRO A 88 -18.31 -10.30 6.32
N ALA A 89 -19.00 -10.00 7.42
CA ALA A 89 -19.30 -8.63 7.86
C ALA A 89 -18.08 -7.69 7.99
N THR A 90 -16.92 -8.23 8.36
CA THR A 90 -15.68 -7.47 8.62
C THR A 90 -14.70 -7.44 7.44
N ALA A 91 -15.02 -8.12 6.34
CA ALA A 91 -14.09 -8.24 5.22
C ALA A 91 -14.09 -6.96 4.37
N THR A 92 -12.91 -6.45 4.01
CA THR A 92 -12.80 -5.39 3.00
C THR A 92 -13.42 -5.83 1.68
N MET A 93 -14.22 -4.95 1.09
CA MET A 93 -14.87 -5.20 -0.20
C MET A 93 -14.59 -4.08 -1.18
N THR A 94 -14.12 -4.47 -2.35
CA THR A 94 -13.82 -3.53 -3.44
C THR A 94 -14.39 -4.05 -4.73
N MET A 95 -14.93 -3.15 -5.54
CA MET A 95 -15.36 -3.43 -6.89
C MET A 95 -14.34 -2.82 -7.85
N GLN A 96 -13.68 -3.64 -8.65
CA GLN A 96 -12.67 -3.20 -9.61
C GLN A 96 -13.22 -3.23 -11.03
N PHE A 97 -12.97 -2.16 -11.76
CA PHE A 97 -13.38 -1.98 -13.14
C PHE A 97 -12.14 -1.96 -14.01
N ARG A 98 -12.13 -2.74 -15.09
CA ARG A 98 -11.01 -2.83 -16.03
C ARG A 98 -11.53 -2.71 -17.46
N TRP A 99 -10.89 -1.86 -18.25
CA TRP A 99 -11.22 -1.65 -19.65
C TRP A 99 -10.04 -1.99 -20.54
N THR A 100 -10.25 -2.88 -21.49
CA THR A 100 -9.20 -3.37 -22.39
C THR A 100 -9.60 -3.18 -23.85
N HIS A 101 -8.62 -3.05 -24.75
CA HIS A 101 -8.91 -3.03 -26.18
C HIS A 101 -9.53 -4.35 -26.65
N ARG A 102 -10.60 -4.29 -27.46
CA ARG A 102 -11.20 -5.51 -28.06
C ARG A 102 -10.38 -6.11 -29.19
N ALA A 103 -9.64 -5.28 -29.91
CA ALA A 103 -8.86 -5.66 -31.09
C ALA A 103 -7.52 -4.92 -31.09
N ASP A 104 -6.60 -5.37 -31.96
CA ASP A 104 -5.32 -4.70 -32.16
C ASP A 104 -5.52 -3.26 -32.67
N THR A 105 -4.66 -2.37 -32.20
CA THR A 105 -4.58 -0.97 -32.64
C THR A 105 -3.17 -0.70 -33.18
N ALA A 106 -2.95 0.48 -33.75
CA ALA A 106 -1.62 0.87 -34.23
C ALA A 106 -0.55 0.97 -33.13
N TYR A 107 -0.94 1.04 -31.85
CA TYR A 107 -0.02 1.31 -30.72
C TYR A 107 -0.13 0.31 -29.57
N ALA A 108 -1.13 -0.58 -29.58
CA ALA A 108 -1.32 -1.58 -28.53
C ALA A 108 -2.10 -2.80 -29.07
N PRO A 109 -1.78 -4.02 -28.60
CA PRO A 109 -2.51 -5.23 -28.96
C PRO A 109 -3.89 -5.29 -28.29
N ALA A 110 -4.75 -6.17 -28.81
CA ALA A 110 -5.99 -6.58 -28.15
C ALA A 110 -5.69 -7.05 -26.71
N GLY A 111 -6.60 -6.74 -25.78
CA GLY A 111 -6.44 -7.05 -24.36
C GLY A 111 -5.57 -6.06 -23.57
N HIS A 112 -4.95 -5.07 -24.23
CA HIS A 112 -4.19 -4.04 -23.51
C HIS A 112 -5.12 -3.20 -22.59
N LEU A 113 -4.75 -3.10 -21.31
CA LEU A 113 -5.48 -2.33 -20.29
C LEU A 113 -5.32 -0.82 -20.53
N VAL A 114 -6.43 -0.11 -20.73
CA VAL A 114 -6.43 1.34 -21.00
C VAL A 114 -7.00 2.17 -19.86
N ALA A 115 -7.91 1.60 -19.06
CA ALA A 115 -8.50 2.28 -17.93
C ALA A 115 -8.83 1.29 -16.81
N TRP A 116 -8.68 1.72 -15.57
CA TRP A 116 -9.07 0.97 -14.41
C TRP A 116 -9.53 1.91 -13.30
N ASP A 117 -10.48 1.45 -12.50
CA ASP A 117 -11.01 2.16 -11.34
C ASP A 117 -11.38 1.16 -10.25
N GLU A 118 -11.43 1.63 -9.02
CA GLU A 118 -11.85 0.85 -7.85
C GLU A 118 -12.87 1.65 -7.05
N LEU A 119 -13.96 0.98 -6.68
CA LEU A 119 -14.94 1.49 -5.73
C LEU A 119 -14.81 0.70 -4.42
N LEU A 120 -14.49 1.39 -3.33
CA LEU A 120 -14.45 0.80 -1.99
C LEU A 120 -15.89 0.66 -1.47
N LEU A 121 -16.41 -0.57 -1.46
CA LEU A 121 -17.76 -0.87 -0.98
C LEU A 121 -17.80 -0.97 0.55
N ARG A 122 -16.75 -1.56 1.14
CA ARG A 122 -16.58 -1.65 2.60
C ARG A 122 -15.09 -1.57 2.94
N ALA A 123 -14.74 -0.65 3.83
CA ALA A 123 -13.38 -0.48 4.33
C ALA A 123 -12.99 -1.58 5.32
N SER A 124 -11.69 -1.76 5.51
CA SER A 124 -11.17 -2.58 6.61
C SER A 124 -11.49 -1.92 7.95
N GLU A 125 -11.88 -2.71 8.94
CA GLU A 125 -12.16 -2.24 10.29
C GLU A 125 -11.02 -2.60 11.24
N THR A 126 -10.88 -1.82 12.32
CA THR A 126 -9.87 -2.11 13.35
C THR A 126 -10.13 -3.50 13.90
N LYS A 127 -9.10 -4.35 13.83
CA LYS A 127 -9.16 -5.70 14.40
C LYS A 127 -9.02 -5.58 15.90
N ASP A 128 -9.87 -6.28 16.65
CA ASP A 128 -9.74 -6.36 18.09
C ASP A 128 -8.32 -6.85 18.44
N LEU A 129 -7.70 -6.14 19.38
CA LEU A 129 -6.50 -6.68 20.02
C LEU A 129 -6.91 -7.98 20.71
N PRO A 130 -6.10 -9.05 20.66
CA PRO A 130 -6.32 -10.18 21.55
C PRO A 130 -6.46 -9.62 22.97
N PRO A 131 -7.50 -10.03 23.73
CA PRO A 131 -7.64 -9.53 25.09
C PRO A 131 -6.34 -9.81 25.85
N PRO A 132 -5.85 -8.88 26.70
CA PRO A 132 -4.76 -9.21 27.60
C PRO A 132 -5.20 -10.44 28.41
N LEU A 133 -4.35 -11.48 28.44
CA LEU A 133 -4.63 -12.68 29.23
C LEU A 133 -4.93 -12.25 30.67
N GLY A 134 -6.17 -12.45 31.10
CA GLY A 134 -6.56 -12.31 32.50
C GLY A 134 -5.86 -13.39 33.31
N ALA A 135 -5.57 -13.12 34.58
CA ALA A 135 -4.81 -14.00 35.47
C ALA A 135 -5.41 -15.42 35.70
N ASP A 136 -6.57 -15.75 35.10
CA ASP A 136 -7.33 -16.98 35.39
C ASP A 136 -7.80 -17.74 34.13
N THR A 137 -7.21 -17.55 32.95
CA THR A 137 -7.60 -18.35 31.77
C THR A 137 -6.94 -19.73 31.82
N LYS A 138 -7.74 -20.76 32.17
CA LYS A 138 -7.33 -22.17 32.13
C LYS A 138 -7.09 -22.62 30.68
N VAL A 139 -5.85 -23.04 30.42
CA VAL A 139 -5.43 -23.75 29.21
C VAL A 139 -6.25 -25.03 29.06
N ILE A 140 -7.01 -25.15 27.97
CA ILE A 140 -7.56 -26.42 27.51
C ILE A 140 -6.47 -27.07 26.68
N ALA A 141 -5.77 -28.04 27.28
CA ALA A 141 -4.78 -28.84 26.59
C ALA A 141 -5.50 -29.88 25.73
N ASP A 142 -5.45 -29.70 24.41
CA ASP A 142 -5.59 -30.81 23.48
C ASP A 142 -4.23 -31.20 22.92
N THR A 143 -4.03 -32.50 22.92
CA THR A 143 -2.77 -33.24 22.87
C THR A 143 -2.07 -33.21 21.51
N ASN A 144 -0.73 -33.15 21.58
CA ASN A 144 0.29 -33.38 20.55
C ASN A 144 0.71 -32.21 19.65
N VAL A 145 1.35 -31.19 20.25
CA VAL A 145 2.57 -30.59 19.68
C VAL A 145 3.56 -30.34 20.83
N SER A 146 4.67 -31.08 20.81
CA SER A 146 5.83 -30.86 21.66
C SER A 146 6.70 -29.75 21.05
N ALA A 147 6.51 -28.51 21.51
CA ALA A 147 7.50 -27.44 21.69
C ALA A 147 6.72 -26.15 21.95
N ASP A 148 7.02 -25.45 23.04
CA ASP A 148 6.50 -24.11 23.29
C ASP A 148 6.79 -23.26 22.03
N PRO A 149 5.78 -22.73 21.32
CA PRO A 149 6.01 -22.07 20.03
C PRO A 149 6.91 -20.85 20.27
N GLN A 150 8.07 -20.81 19.60
CA GLN A 150 8.92 -19.65 19.69
C GLN A 150 8.16 -18.41 19.20
N PRO A 151 8.35 -17.23 19.85
CA PRO A 151 7.72 -16.00 19.40
C PRO A 151 8.02 -15.75 17.91
N ALA A 152 7.00 -15.36 17.14
CA ALA A 152 7.12 -15.19 15.69
C ALA A 152 8.16 -14.14 15.27
N ASP A 153 8.50 -13.19 16.14
CA ASP A 153 9.53 -12.17 15.93
C ASP A 153 10.96 -12.66 16.25
N ALA A 154 11.13 -13.87 16.77
CA ALA A 154 12.45 -14.46 17.06
C ALA A 154 13.31 -14.66 15.79
N ILE A 155 12.66 -14.72 14.62
CA ILE A 155 13.33 -14.82 13.32
C ILE A 155 13.92 -13.48 12.83
N PHE A 156 13.62 -12.36 13.50
CA PHE A 156 14.14 -11.06 13.10
C PHE A 156 15.63 -10.95 13.43
N THR A 157 16.43 -10.48 12.47
CA THR A 157 17.87 -10.24 12.65
C THR A 157 18.16 -8.90 13.33
N SER A 158 17.12 -8.08 13.56
CA SER A 158 17.20 -6.85 14.33
C SER A 158 15.94 -6.62 15.15
N MET A 159 16.05 -5.91 16.26
CA MET A 159 14.89 -5.45 17.02
C MET A 159 13.93 -4.61 16.16
N VAL A 160 12.63 -4.75 16.40
CA VAL A 160 11.61 -3.79 15.92
C VAL A 160 11.87 -2.44 16.57
N ARG A 161 12.25 -1.45 15.76
CA ARG A 161 12.61 -0.10 16.22
C ARG A 161 11.74 0.97 15.55
N LEU A 162 11.44 2.02 16.30
CA LEU A 162 10.80 3.22 15.75
C LEU A 162 11.64 3.81 14.62
N ALA A 163 10.98 4.11 13.51
CA ALA A 163 11.55 4.74 12.33
C ALA A 163 10.83 6.06 12.07
N LEU A 164 11.55 7.17 12.27
CA LEU A 164 11.02 8.53 12.09
C LEU A 164 11.53 9.21 10.81
N MET A 165 12.43 8.52 10.10
CA MET A 165 13.08 9.02 8.89
C MET A 165 12.85 8.10 7.71
N ARG A 166 12.77 8.73 6.55
CA ARG A 166 12.89 8.11 5.22
C ARG A 166 14.10 8.72 4.50
N ALA A 167 14.67 8.05 3.51
CA ALA A 167 15.72 8.69 2.72
C ALA A 167 15.13 9.93 1.99
N PRO A 168 15.75 11.12 2.02
CA PRO A 168 15.14 12.28 1.36
C PRO A 168 14.93 12.02 -0.13
N ILE A 169 13.95 12.64 -0.75
CA ILE A 169 13.78 12.67 -2.22
C ILE A 169 14.14 14.07 -2.74
N ASP A 170 14.33 14.25 -4.04
CA ASP A 170 14.66 15.57 -4.61
C ASP A 170 13.63 16.66 -4.25
N ASN A 171 12.35 16.29 -4.17
CA ASN A 171 11.27 17.19 -3.74
C ASN A 171 11.41 17.66 -2.29
N ASP A 172 12.10 16.92 -1.41
CA ASP A 172 12.36 17.35 -0.03
C ASP A 172 13.44 18.45 0.03
N GLY A 173 14.33 18.47 -0.97
CA GLY A 173 15.44 19.39 -1.16
C GLY A 173 16.59 18.74 -1.97
N TYR A 174 17.33 19.54 -2.74
CA TYR A 174 18.39 19.05 -3.63
C TYR A 174 19.59 18.47 -2.87
N LYS A 175 19.76 17.14 -2.91
CA LYS A 175 20.88 16.44 -2.25
C LYS A 175 22.23 16.76 -2.86
N LEU A 176 22.31 16.80 -4.19
CA LEU A 176 23.56 16.99 -4.94
C LEU A 176 23.99 18.46 -4.99
N MET A 177 23.13 19.38 -4.59
CA MET A 177 23.41 20.82 -4.54
C MET A 177 22.92 21.44 -3.22
N PRO A 178 23.57 21.13 -2.08
CA PRO A 178 23.16 21.65 -0.78
C PRO A 178 23.06 23.18 -0.78
N GLY A 179 21.95 23.71 -0.26
CA GLY A 179 21.69 25.16 -0.17
C GLY A 179 21.22 25.82 -1.48
N PHE A 180 21.32 25.15 -2.64
CA PHE A 180 20.88 25.72 -3.92
C PHE A 180 19.39 26.05 -3.95
N GLY A 181 18.56 25.14 -3.44
CA GLY A 181 17.11 25.34 -3.36
C GLY A 181 16.72 26.50 -2.44
N GLU A 182 17.40 26.67 -1.30
CA GLU A 182 17.16 27.78 -0.39
C GLU A 182 17.60 29.11 -1.00
N ALA A 183 18.79 29.16 -1.61
CA ALA A 183 19.34 30.35 -2.26
C ALA A 183 18.49 30.85 -3.42
N ASN A 184 17.90 29.93 -4.20
CA ASN A 184 17.11 30.25 -5.39
C ASN A 184 15.59 30.17 -5.15
N ARG A 185 15.15 29.85 -3.93
CA ARG A 185 13.74 29.68 -3.55
C ARG A 185 12.99 28.66 -4.43
N ILE A 186 13.65 27.53 -4.72
CA ILE A 186 13.13 26.43 -5.55
C ILE A 186 13.22 25.09 -4.80
N GLY A 187 12.26 24.20 -5.05
CA GLY A 187 12.16 22.90 -4.38
C GLY A 187 11.58 22.98 -2.96
N GLY A 188 11.47 21.81 -2.32
CA GLY A 188 11.00 21.71 -0.94
C GLY A 188 12.03 22.21 0.09
N ARG A 189 11.52 22.57 1.27
CA ARG A 189 12.33 23.01 2.42
C ARG A 189 12.35 21.94 3.53
N ALA A 190 11.94 20.72 3.22
CA ALA A 190 11.78 19.65 4.20
C ALA A 190 13.14 19.15 4.68
N LEU A 191 14.06 18.88 3.76
CA LEU A 191 15.42 18.42 4.07
C LEU A 191 16.16 19.38 5.01
N ALA A 192 16.18 20.68 4.67
CA ALA A 192 16.83 21.69 5.51
C ALA A 192 16.17 21.84 6.89
N ARG A 193 14.84 21.69 6.96
CA ARG A 193 14.11 21.69 8.23
C ARG A 193 14.50 20.50 9.09
N TRP A 194 14.49 19.29 8.53
CA TRP A 194 14.88 18.07 9.24
C TRP A 194 16.34 18.10 9.70
N GLN A 195 17.23 18.72 8.92
CA GLN A 195 18.62 18.93 9.32
C GLN A 195 18.72 19.83 10.56
N ARG A 196 18.03 20.98 10.57
CA ARG A 196 18.00 21.89 11.75
C ARG A 196 17.36 21.25 12.98
N GLN A 197 16.38 20.37 12.78
CA GLN A 197 15.70 19.63 13.84
C GLN A 197 16.47 18.38 14.30
N GLY A 198 17.62 18.05 13.68
CA GLY A 198 18.41 16.86 14.02
C GLY A 198 17.75 15.52 13.66
N ILE A 199 16.72 15.52 12.81
CA ILE A 199 15.91 14.33 12.51
C ILE A 199 16.67 13.39 11.56
N LEU A 200 17.61 13.88 10.75
CA LEU A 200 18.38 13.06 9.79
C LEU A 200 19.17 11.90 10.45
N ALA A 201 19.41 11.98 11.76
CA ALA A 201 20.05 10.91 12.54
C ALA A 201 19.17 9.65 12.65
N ASP A 202 19.77 8.51 13.02
CA ASP A 202 19.04 7.25 13.27
C ASP A 202 18.55 7.09 14.70
N THR A 203 18.16 8.22 15.30
CA THR A 203 17.87 8.33 16.72
C THR A 203 16.53 9.01 16.90
N ILE A 204 15.86 8.72 18.02
CA ILE A 204 14.64 9.44 18.39
C ILE A 204 15.04 10.87 18.78
N PRO A 205 14.58 11.90 18.07
CA PRO A 205 14.88 13.29 18.40
C PRO A 205 14.42 13.65 19.82
N ALA A 206 15.13 14.59 20.46
CA ALA A 206 14.74 15.13 21.75
C ALA A 206 13.31 15.70 21.69
N GLY A 207 12.50 15.39 22.71
CA GLY A 207 11.10 15.82 22.81
C GLY A 207 10.07 14.84 22.24
N ILE A 208 10.49 13.84 21.45
CA ILE A 208 9.59 12.74 21.05
C ILE A 208 9.55 11.70 22.17
N GLN A 209 8.34 11.38 22.64
CA GLN A 209 8.12 10.28 23.58
C GLN A 209 7.68 9.04 22.80
N HIS A 210 8.28 7.90 23.10
CA HIS A 210 7.94 6.63 22.49
C HIS A 210 7.76 5.55 23.56
N VAL A 211 6.60 4.90 23.54
CA VAL A 211 6.33 3.69 24.32
C VAL A 211 6.07 2.56 23.33
N GLN A 212 6.81 1.47 23.49
CA GLN A 212 6.62 0.22 22.75
C GLN A 212 6.21 -0.87 23.73
N GLN A 213 5.06 -1.48 23.48
CA GLN A 213 4.58 -2.64 24.21
C GLN A 213 4.64 -3.85 23.27
N ARG A 214 5.22 -4.95 23.77
CA ARG A 214 5.35 -6.22 23.07
C ARG A 214 4.67 -7.29 23.91
N GLN A 215 3.70 -7.98 23.33
CA GLN A 215 2.99 -9.09 23.96
C GLN A 215 3.17 -10.34 23.10
N VAL A 216 3.64 -11.42 23.72
CA VAL A 216 3.68 -12.76 23.11
C VAL A 216 2.42 -13.49 23.54
N HIS A 217 1.80 -14.19 22.61
CA HIS A 217 0.61 -14.99 22.85
C HIS A 217 0.95 -16.48 22.86
N ASP A 218 0.05 -17.30 23.41
CA ASP A 218 0.24 -18.75 23.59
C ASP A 218 0.41 -19.49 22.25
N ASP A 219 -0.08 -18.93 21.14
CA ASP A 219 0.08 -19.46 19.78
C ASP A 219 1.42 -19.07 19.12
N GLY A 220 2.28 -18.36 19.84
CA GLY A 220 3.56 -17.83 19.35
C GLY A 220 3.44 -16.53 18.56
N SER A 221 2.24 -16.02 18.29
CA SER A 221 2.07 -14.71 17.65
C SER A 221 2.52 -13.58 18.59
N VAL A 222 2.88 -12.43 18.00
CA VAL A 222 3.39 -11.28 18.76
C VAL A 222 2.67 -10.02 18.34
N THR A 223 2.07 -9.33 19.33
CA THR A 223 1.47 -8.01 19.13
C THR A 223 2.42 -6.92 19.56
N TYR A 224 2.58 -5.92 18.70
CA TYR A 224 3.29 -4.68 19.01
C TYR A 224 2.32 -3.50 19.03
N GLN A 225 2.36 -2.73 20.12
CA GLN A 225 1.69 -1.44 20.21
C GLN A 225 2.73 -0.34 20.40
N HIS A 226 2.66 0.69 19.54
CA HIS A 226 3.55 1.84 19.63
C HIS A 226 2.74 3.10 19.88
N ARG A 227 3.07 3.82 20.96
CA ARG A 227 2.55 5.16 21.23
C ARG A 227 3.67 6.16 21.02
N VAL A 228 3.48 7.09 20.08
CA VAL A 228 4.44 8.14 19.76
C VAL A 228 3.79 9.49 20.01
N VAL A 229 4.38 10.30 20.89
CA VAL A 229 3.96 11.69 21.12
C VAL A 229 4.95 12.60 20.42
N VAL A 230 4.47 13.31 19.39
CA VAL A 230 5.27 14.23 18.59
C VAL A 230 4.91 15.67 18.99
N PRO A 231 5.86 16.50 19.45
CA PRO A 231 5.59 17.90 19.74
C PRO A 231 5.35 18.69 18.44
N ASP A 232 4.59 19.78 18.52
CA ASP A 232 4.25 20.62 17.36
C ASP A 232 5.48 21.12 16.58
N SER A 233 6.58 21.39 17.29
CA SER A 233 7.85 21.80 16.69
C SER A 233 8.46 20.75 15.75
N LEU A 234 8.02 19.49 15.85
CA LEU A 234 8.42 18.36 15.02
C LEU A 234 7.26 17.78 14.19
N ALA A 235 6.13 18.48 14.05
CA ALA A 235 4.93 17.97 13.37
C ALA A 235 5.15 17.49 11.92
N HIS A 236 6.23 17.94 11.27
CA HIS A 236 6.57 17.57 9.90
C HIS A 236 7.61 16.44 9.82
N LEU A 237 7.40 15.38 10.60
CA LEU A 237 8.24 14.19 10.49
C LEU A 237 8.10 13.57 9.09
N PRO A 238 9.19 13.10 8.48
CA PRO A 238 9.12 12.42 7.18
C PRO A 238 8.33 11.10 7.24
N ARG A 239 8.32 10.43 8.41
CA ARG A 239 7.61 9.16 8.64
C ARG A 239 7.34 8.98 10.14
N ILE A 240 6.31 8.20 10.47
CA ILE A 240 6.18 7.51 11.75
C ILE A 240 5.87 6.06 11.42
N GLY A 241 6.74 5.14 11.83
CA GLY A 241 6.55 3.71 11.59
C GLY A 241 7.60 2.90 12.34
N VAL A 242 7.74 1.63 11.97
CA VAL A 242 8.77 0.75 12.51
C VAL A 242 9.62 0.16 11.40
N ARG A 243 10.79 -0.32 11.78
CA ARG A 243 11.68 -1.10 10.92
C ARG A 243 12.26 -2.27 11.70
N PHE A 244 12.56 -3.33 10.97
CA PHE A 244 13.25 -4.52 11.42
C PHE A 244 13.93 -5.16 10.20
N ALA A 245 14.77 -6.13 10.44
CA ALA A 245 15.48 -6.88 9.42
C ALA A 245 15.16 -8.37 9.56
N LEU A 246 15.17 -9.06 8.43
CA LEU A 246 15.03 -10.50 8.32
C LEU A 246 16.28 -11.09 7.66
N PRO A 247 16.50 -12.41 7.76
CA PRO A 247 17.50 -13.09 6.95
C PRO A 247 17.23 -12.92 5.46
N SER A 248 18.27 -12.91 4.62
CA SER A 248 18.15 -12.65 3.17
C SER A 248 17.43 -13.75 2.39
N GLU A 249 17.18 -14.91 3.00
CA GLU A 249 16.36 -15.99 2.44
C GLU A 249 14.88 -15.61 2.28
N PHE A 250 14.42 -14.54 2.94
CA PHE A 250 13.10 -13.96 2.76
C PHE A 250 13.04 -13.15 1.45
N ALA A 251 13.09 -13.85 0.32
CA ALA A 251 13.22 -13.27 -1.01
C ALA A 251 11.88 -12.91 -1.69
N HIS A 252 10.74 -13.19 -1.05
CA HIS A 252 9.43 -12.86 -1.60
C HIS A 252 8.53 -12.15 -0.58
N VAL A 253 7.75 -11.21 -1.08
CA VAL A 253 6.79 -10.41 -0.32
C VAL A 253 5.43 -10.54 -0.96
N ARG A 254 4.41 -10.88 -0.16
CA ARG A 254 2.99 -10.80 -0.53
C ARG A 254 2.32 -9.75 0.32
N TRP A 255 1.30 -9.07 -0.19
CA TRP A 255 0.53 -8.13 0.61
C TRP A 255 -0.88 -7.98 0.07
N PHE A 256 -1.83 -7.67 0.95
CA PHE A 256 -3.13 -7.18 0.56
C PHE A 256 -3.21 -5.68 0.81
N GLY A 257 -3.32 -4.91 -0.27
CA GLY A 257 -3.28 -3.45 -0.23
C GLY A 257 -3.04 -2.87 -1.62
N ARG A 258 -2.71 -1.58 -1.68
CA ARG A 258 -2.50 -0.90 -2.97
C ARG A 258 -1.23 -1.38 -3.67
N GLY A 259 -1.34 -1.66 -4.96
CA GLY A 259 -0.22 -2.16 -5.75
C GLY A 259 -0.54 -2.36 -7.24
N PRO A 260 0.32 -3.11 -7.96
CA PRO A 260 1.54 -3.74 -7.44
C PRO A 260 2.71 -2.74 -7.31
N HIS A 261 2.63 -1.60 -8.01
CA HIS A 261 3.69 -0.62 -8.11
C HIS A 261 3.83 0.28 -6.88
N GLU A 262 5.00 0.91 -6.73
CA GLU A 262 5.27 1.91 -5.72
C GLU A 262 4.24 3.06 -5.77
N ASN A 263 3.67 3.39 -4.62
CA ASN A 263 2.67 4.42 -4.42
C ASN A 263 2.85 5.13 -3.06
N TYR A 264 2.43 6.39 -2.99
CA TYR A 264 2.58 7.24 -1.80
C TYR A 264 1.23 7.86 -1.41
N PRO A 265 1.07 8.36 -0.17
CA PRO A 265 -0.22 8.92 0.29
C PRO A 265 -0.80 10.04 -0.60
N ASP A 266 0.06 10.78 -1.30
CA ASP A 266 -0.28 11.83 -2.26
C ASP A 266 -0.26 11.36 -3.73
N ARG A 267 0.03 10.07 -3.98
CA ARG A 267 0.16 9.46 -5.31
C ARG A 267 -0.16 7.95 -5.26
N ASN A 268 -1.43 7.61 -5.05
CA ASN A 268 -1.89 6.22 -4.99
C ASN A 268 -3.23 5.95 -5.69
N SER A 269 -3.77 6.90 -6.45
CA SER A 269 -5.11 6.78 -7.05
C SER A 269 -5.16 5.68 -8.11
N GLY A 270 -4.06 5.50 -8.86
CA GLY A 270 -3.90 4.45 -9.85
C GLY A 270 -3.48 3.09 -9.29
N ALA A 271 -3.26 2.96 -7.99
CA ALA A 271 -2.88 1.70 -7.35
C ALA A 271 -4.11 0.99 -6.77
N MET A 272 -4.46 -0.16 -7.36
CA MET A 272 -5.61 -0.99 -6.96
C MET A 272 -5.29 -1.87 -5.76
N ARG A 273 -6.31 -2.16 -4.94
CA ARG A 273 -6.21 -3.09 -3.80
C ARG A 273 -6.35 -4.53 -4.29
N ASP A 274 -5.33 -5.34 -4.10
CA ASP A 274 -5.36 -6.75 -4.49
C ASP A 274 -4.37 -7.52 -3.62
N VAL A 275 -4.36 -8.84 -3.74
CA VAL A 275 -3.29 -9.68 -3.21
C VAL A 275 -2.14 -9.68 -4.21
N TRP A 276 -1.13 -8.87 -3.93
CA TRP A 276 0.06 -8.75 -4.76
C TRP A 276 1.19 -9.64 -4.22
N ALA A 277 2.08 -10.07 -5.10
CA ALA A 277 3.28 -10.84 -4.74
C ALA A 277 4.46 -10.40 -5.61
N ARG A 278 5.61 -10.09 -5.02
CA ARG A 278 6.86 -9.72 -5.71
C ARG A 278 8.10 -10.01 -4.86
N GLU A 279 9.26 -9.93 -5.48
CA GLU A 279 10.53 -9.80 -4.77
C GLU A 279 10.64 -8.40 -4.10
N PRO A 280 11.47 -8.22 -3.06
CA PRO A 280 11.79 -6.90 -2.51
C PRO A 280 12.24 -5.92 -3.60
N ASP A 281 11.97 -4.62 -3.42
CA ASP A 281 12.37 -3.64 -4.44
C ASP A 281 13.88 -3.43 -4.45
N GLU A 282 14.39 -3.27 -5.67
CA GLU A 282 15.73 -2.76 -5.96
C GLU A 282 15.66 -1.28 -6.27
N LEU A 283 16.75 -0.55 -6.01
CA LEU A 283 16.80 0.90 -6.21
C LEU A 283 16.64 1.24 -7.71
N PRO A 284 15.57 1.96 -8.11
CA PRO A 284 15.34 2.27 -9.52
C PRO A 284 15.81 3.68 -9.92
N TYR A 285 16.22 4.50 -8.95
CA TYR A 285 16.50 5.92 -9.13
C TYR A 285 18.00 6.17 -9.26
N LEU A 286 18.39 7.00 -10.25
CA LEU A 286 19.79 7.37 -10.51
C LEU A 286 20.44 8.02 -9.28
N VAL A 287 19.73 8.95 -8.64
CA VAL A 287 20.11 9.49 -7.34
C VAL A 287 19.39 8.67 -6.28
N PRO A 288 20.11 7.97 -5.40
CA PRO A 288 19.47 7.17 -4.38
C PRO A 288 18.58 7.99 -3.46
N GLN A 289 17.37 7.50 -3.23
CA GLN A 289 16.31 8.19 -2.51
C GLN A 289 15.31 7.20 -1.92
N GLU A 290 14.26 7.64 -1.22
CA GLU A 290 13.19 6.72 -0.78
C GLU A 290 12.49 6.07 -1.97
N PHE A 291 12.20 4.78 -1.88
CA PHE A 291 11.49 4.01 -2.91
C PHE A 291 10.73 2.82 -2.32
N GLY A 292 9.88 2.20 -3.12
CA GLY A 292 9.23 0.92 -2.80
C GLY A 292 8.07 1.01 -1.80
N LEU A 293 7.55 2.20 -1.49
CA LEU A 293 6.40 2.32 -0.58
C LEU A 293 5.12 1.79 -1.23
N ARG A 294 4.33 1.02 -0.46
CA ARG A 294 2.97 0.55 -0.75
C ARG A 294 2.07 1.06 0.36
N THR A 295 0.92 1.62 -0.01
CA THR A 295 -0.03 2.23 0.93
C THR A 295 -1.25 1.34 1.19
N ASP A 296 -2.00 1.68 2.24
CA ASP A 296 -3.26 1.06 2.66
C ASP A 296 -3.24 -0.47 2.73
N CYS A 297 -2.16 -1.06 3.22
CA CYS A 297 -1.98 -2.51 3.32
C CYS A 297 -2.58 -3.05 4.62
N GLU A 298 -3.43 -4.07 4.53
CA GLU A 298 -4.03 -4.71 5.70
C GLU A 298 -3.14 -5.81 6.29
N TRP A 299 -2.38 -6.48 5.42
CA TRP A 299 -1.39 -7.46 5.84
C TRP A 299 -0.25 -7.55 4.84
N ILE A 300 0.90 -8.02 5.34
CA ILE A 300 2.10 -8.34 4.56
C ILE A 300 2.56 -9.74 4.97
N GLU A 301 2.98 -10.55 4.01
CA GLU A 301 3.68 -11.80 4.24
C GLU A 301 5.09 -11.70 3.64
N LEU A 302 6.09 -12.08 4.41
CA LEU A 302 7.49 -12.20 4.00
C LEU A 302 7.78 -13.71 3.95
N VAL A 303 8.25 -14.20 2.81
CA VAL A 303 8.32 -15.64 2.50
C VAL A 303 9.76 -16.05 2.21
N ALA A 304 10.19 -17.11 2.90
CA ALA A 304 11.42 -17.86 2.68
C ALA A 304 11.08 -19.32 2.27
N PRO A 305 12.04 -20.13 1.79
CA PRO A 305 11.77 -21.50 1.32
C PRO A 305 11.06 -22.41 2.34
N HIS A 306 11.34 -22.24 3.63
CA HIS A 306 10.83 -23.08 4.72
C HIS A 306 10.17 -22.29 5.84
N SER A 307 9.94 -20.99 5.65
CA SER A 307 9.44 -20.10 6.70
C SER A 307 8.64 -18.95 6.11
N ARG A 308 7.70 -18.44 6.91
CA ARG A 308 6.87 -17.30 6.54
C ARG A 308 6.62 -16.45 7.78
N VAL A 309 6.69 -15.14 7.60
CA VAL A 309 6.25 -14.17 8.61
C VAL A 309 5.08 -13.42 8.02
N ARG A 310 3.96 -13.36 8.76
CA ARG A 310 2.81 -12.52 8.42
C ARG A 310 2.69 -11.39 9.43
N ILE A 311 2.41 -10.19 8.94
CA ILE A 311 2.19 -8.99 9.73
C ILE A 311 0.82 -8.46 9.34
N ASP A 312 -0.12 -8.47 10.28
CA ASP A 312 -1.44 -7.88 10.13
C ASP A 312 -1.48 -6.49 10.78
N ALA A 313 -2.04 -5.51 10.06
CA ALA A 313 -2.39 -4.23 10.65
C ALA A 313 -3.64 -4.40 11.52
N LEU A 314 -3.53 -4.09 12.81
CA LEU A 314 -4.65 -4.21 13.76
C LEU A 314 -5.41 -2.87 13.86
N SER A 315 -4.72 -1.80 14.23
CA SER A 315 -5.25 -0.43 14.33
C SER A 315 -4.24 0.56 13.76
N PRO A 316 -4.59 1.40 12.77
CA PRO A 316 -5.93 1.67 12.19
C PRO A 316 -6.33 0.73 11.03
N ALA A 317 -6.26 -0.60 11.21
CA ALA A 317 -6.59 -1.64 10.21
C ALA A 317 -5.72 -1.69 8.94
N THR A 318 -4.96 -0.64 8.66
CA THR A 318 -4.01 -0.58 7.53
C THR A 318 -2.68 0.02 7.96
N LEU A 319 -1.64 -0.28 7.19
CA LEU A 319 -0.30 0.27 7.33
C LEU A 319 0.29 0.58 5.95
N HIS A 320 1.43 1.26 5.93
CA HIS A 320 2.24 1.44 4.71
C HIS A 320 3.57 0.74 4.89
N PHE A 321 4.08 0.12 3.83
CA PHE A 321 5.33 -0.61 3.92
C PHE A 321 6.20 -0.48 2.68
N SER A 322 7.47 -0.77 2.88
CA SER A 322 8.50 -0.94 1.86
C SER A 322 9.41 -2.06 2.32
N ALA A 323 9.83 -2.92 1.40
CA ALA A 323 10.74 -4.03 1.65
C ALA A 323 11.86 -3.96 0.60
N VAL A 324 13.11 -3.82 1.06
CA VAL A 324 14.29 -3.55 0.21
C VAL A 324 15.51 -4.27 0.77
N HIS A 325 16.50 -4.53 -0.07
CA HIS A 325 17.77 -5.17 0.33
C HIS A 325 18.80 -4.22 0.95
N HIS A 326 18.50 -2.93 1.01
CA HIS A 326 19.44 -1.89 1.44
C HIS A 326 19.10 -1.29 2.80
N THR A 327 20.13 -0.85 3.53
CA THR A 327 19.93 -0.12 4.78
C THR A 327 19.89 1.39 4.52
N ARG A 328 19.27 2.13 5.45
CA ARG A 328 19.19 3.61 5.37
C ARG A 328 20.56 4.30 5.29
N CYS A 329 21.57 3.75 5.98
CA CYS A 329 22.91 4.32 6.05
C CYS A 329 23.60 4.36 4.68
N ASP A 330 23.24 3.42 3.80
CA ASP A 330 23.79 3.30 2.45
C ASP A 330 23.40 4.52 1.58
N TRP A 331 22.29 5.19 1.90
CA TRP A 331 21.70 6.26 1.06
C TRP A 331 22.11 7.68 1.45
N LEU A 332 22.48 7.91 2.72
CA LEU A 332 22.83 9.25 3.21
C LEU A 332 24.29 9.63 2.89
N HIS A 333 25.17 8.64 2.65
CA HIS A 333 26.62 8.84 2.50
C HIS A 333 27.14 8.72 1.06
N GLN A 334 26.29 8.39 0.08
CA GLN A 334 26.69 8.29 -1.33
C GLN A 334 26.97 9.65 -2.02
N THR A 335 27.01 10.74 -1.27
CA THR A 335 27.44 12.07 -1.76
C THR A 335 28.95 12.29 -1.73
N ARG A 336 29.75 11.24 -1.44
CA ARG A 336 31.21 11.28 -1.53
C ARG A 336 31.71 10.26 -2.55
N ALA A 337 31.74 10.66 -3.81
CA ALA A 337 32.59 10.08 -4.84
C ALA A 337 33.39 11.21 -5.49
#